data_AF-A0A2S9GLD2-F1
#
_entry.id   AF-A0A2S9GLD2-F1
#
_cell.length_a   1.000
_cell.length_b   1.000
_cell.length_c   1.000
_cell.angle_alpha   90.00
_cell.angle_beta   90.00
_cell.angle_gamma   90.00
#
_symmetry.space_group_name_H-M   'P 1'
#
loop_
_entity.id
_entity.type
_entity.pdbx_description
1 polymer ?
#
loop_
_entity_poly.entity_id
_entity_poly.type
_entity_poly.pdbx_seq_one_letter_code
_entity_poly.pdbx_strand_id
1 'polypeptide(L)'
;LRQLEAVASRAARIRVTPPLIKALSTVRSLYDDLMMRAAGAPHATLGHRLYAARRGANLTILETAQAAGVSEQTIRQAEAD
;
A
#
# COMPACT_ATOMS: atom_id res chain seq x y z
N LEU A 1 -5.15 -9.19 -7.08
CA LEU A 1 -4.90 -7.91 -6.37
C LEU A 1 -3.87 -7.04 -7.08
N ARG A 2 -2.66 -7.52 -7.35
CA ARG A 2 -1.66 -6.76 -8.15
C ARG A 2 -2.20 -6.24 -9.49
N GLN A 3 -3.06 -7.00 -10.15
CA GLN A 3 -3.76 -6.56 -11.37
C GLN A 3 -4.77 -5.42 -11.10
N LEU A 4 -5.48 -5.44 -9.98
CA LEU A 4 -6.44 -4.39 -9.60
C LEU A 4 -5.72 -3.07 -9.28
N GLU A 5 -4.61 -3.13 -8.56
CA GLU A 5 -3.76 -1.95 -8.29
C GLU A 5 -3.06 -1.42 -9.54
N ALA A 6 -2.64 -2.31 -10.45
CA ALA A 6 -2.06 -1.91 -11.73
C ALA A 6 -3.10 -1.19 -12.61
N VAL A 7 -4.34 -1.71 -12.66
CA VAL A 7 -5.46 -1.07 -13.37
C VAL A 7 -5.81 0.27 -12.74
N ALA A 8 -5.87 0.34 -11.40
CA ALA A 8 -6.10 1.57 -10.65
C ALA A 8 -5.01 2.63 -10.94
N SER A 9 -3.75 2.25 -10.85
CA SER A 9 -2.58 3.10 -11.15
C SER A 9 -2.53 3.57 -12.61
N ARG A 10 -3.12 2.80 -13.54
CA ARG A 10 -3.19 3.17 -14.97
C ARG A 10 -4.38 4.10 -15.23
N ALA A 11 -5.52 3.87 -14.59
CA ALA A 11 -6.69 4.72 -14.70
C ALA A 11 -6.44 6.12 -14.10
N ALA A 12 -5.67 6.23 -13.02
CA ALA A 12 -5.26 7.50 -12.42
C ALA A 12 -4.45 8.42 -13.36
N ARG A 13 -3.89 7.89 -14.46
CA ARG A 13 -3.15 8.67 -15.48
C ARG A 13 -4.04 9.23 -16.60
N ILE A 14 -5.33 8.89 -16.58
CA ILE A 14 -6.37 9.42 -17.48
C ILE A 14 -7.07 10.57 -16.77
N ARG A 15 -7.80 11.44 -17.49
CA ARG A 15 -8.54 12.59 -16.91
C ARG A 15 -9.25 12.18 -15.62
N VAL A 16 -8.83 12.77 -14.52
CA VAL A 16 -9.34 12.46 -13.18
C VAL A 16 -10.80 12.92 -13.10
N THR A 17 -11.71 11.98 -12.85
CA THR A 17 -13.14 12.25 -12.68
C THR A 17 -13.59 11.82 -11.28
N PRO A 18 -14.63 12.46 -10.68
CA PRO A 18 -15.12 12.05 -9.36
C PRO A 18 -15.54 10.57 -9.26
N PRO A 19 -16.20 9.94 -10.26
CA PRO A 19 -16.48 8.52 -10.23
C PRO A 19 -15.22 7.65 -10.21
N LEU A 20 -14.19 8.03 -10.97
CA LEU A 20 -12.91 7.34 -10.96
C LEU A 20 -12.21 7.45 -9.61
N ILE A 21 -12.19 8.65 -9.00
CA ILE A 21 -11.63 8.83 -7.65
C ILE A 21 -12.33 7.88 -6.67
N LYS A 22 -13.67 7.83 -6.67
CA LYS A 22 -14.43 6.91 -5.80
C LYS A 22 -14.04 5.45 -6.03
N ALA A 23 -13.96 5.02 -7.28
CA ALA A 23 -13.57 3.65 -7.61
C ALA A 23 -12.15 3.32 -7.10
N LEU A 24 -11.18 4.22 -7.31
CA LEU A 24 -9.81 4.07 -6.82
C LEU A 24 -9.75 4.03 -5.28
N SER A 25 -10.53 4.89 -4.61
CA SER A 25 -10.66 4.89 -3.15
C SER A 25 -11.19 3.55 -2.64
N THR A 26 -12.24 2.99 -3.27
CA THR A 26 -12.76 1.67 -2.90
C THR A 26 -11.71 0.57 -3.06
N VAL A 27 -10.97 0.56 -4.18
CA VAL A 27 -9.90 -0.42 -4.40
C VAL A 27 -8.81 -0.30 -3.32
N ARG A 28 -8.42 0.94 -2.98
CA ARG A 28 -7.41 1.19 -1.95
C ARG A 28 -7.88 0.70 -0.57
N SER A 29 -9.12 0.98 -0.18
CA SER A 29 -9.67 0.51 1.10
C SER A 29 -9.73 -1.01 1.17
N LEU A 30 -10.17 -1.68 0.11
CA LEU A 30 -10.20 -3.16 0.06
C LEU A 30 -8.80 -3.77 0.14
N TYR A 31 -7.82 -3.13 -0.48
CA TYR A 31 -6.41 -3.54 -0.39
C TYR A 31 -5.86 -3.34 1.03
N ASP A 32 -6.10 -2.17 1.63
CA ASP A 32 -5.72 -1.86 3.01
C ASP A 32 -6.30 -2.91 3.98
N ASP A 33 -7.61 -3.20 3.89
CA ASP A 33 -8.29 -4.19 4.73
C ASP A 33 -7.70 -5.59 4.61
N LEU A 34 -7.38 -6.01 3.38
CA LEU A 34 -6.75 -7.30 3.14
C LEU A 34 -5.37 -7.37 3.78
N MET A 35 -4.53 -6.35 3.57
CA MET A 35 -3.17 -6.33 4.09
C MET A 35 -3.16 -6.31 5.62
N MET A 36 -4.10 -5.60 6.25
CA MET A 36 -4.28 -5.62 7.71
C MET A 36 -4.60 -7.02 8.24
N ARG A 37 -5.44 -7.79 7.54
CA ARG A 37 -5.72 -9.20 7.89
C ARG A 37 -4.51 -10.09 7.64
N ALA A 38 -3.83 -9.91 6.51
CA ALA A 38 -2.64 -10.68 6.15
C ALA A 38 -1.51 -10.48 7.18
N ALA A 39 -1.34 -9.26 7.69
CA ALA A 39 -0.34 -8.92 8.72
C ALA A 39 -0.59 -9.61 10.06
N GLY A 40 -1.86 -9.92 10.39
CA GLY A 40 -2.25 -10.64 11.60
C GLY A 40 -2.11 -12.16 11.51
N ALA A 41 -1.79 -12.71 10.34
CA ALA A 41 -1.63 -14.16 10.18
C ALA A 41 -0.38 -14.67 10.93
N PRO A 42 -0.39 -15.90 11.48
CA PRO A 42 0.76 -16.49 12.17
C PRO A 42 2.05 -16.49 11.33
N HIS A 43 1.89 -16.63 10.01
CA HIS A 43 2.99 -16.68 9.04
C HIS A 43 3.04 -15.44 8.15
N ALA A 44 2.53 -14.29 8.60
CA ALA A 44 2.63 -13.04 7.85
C ALA A 44 4.09 -12.73 7.51
N THR A 45 4.35 -12.28 6.29
CA THR A 45 5.70 -11.83 5.90
C THR A 45 6.05 -10.55 6.65
N LEU A 46 7.35 -10.23 6.72
CA LEU A 46 7.80 -8.93 7.21
C LEU A 46 7.16 -7.80 6.40
N GLY A 47 7.00 -7.97 5.08
CA GLY A 47 6.35 -7.00 4.21
C GLY A 47 4.91 -6.70 4.58
N HIS A 48 4.09 -7.72 4.86
CA HIS A 48 2.72 -7.51 5.35
C HIS A 48 2.69 -6.72 6.67
N ARG A 49 3.57 -7.06 7.61
CA ARG A 49 3.64 -6.38 8.91
C ARG A 49 4.15 -4.94 8.80
N LEU A 50 5.17 -4.71 7.97
CA LEU A 50 5.70 -3.38 7.69
C LEU A 50 4.64 -2.48 7.04
N TYR A 51 3.94 -3.01 6.03
CA TYR A 51 2.85 -2.30 5.38
C TYR A 51 1.76 -1.90 6.40
N ALA A 52 1.30 -2.85 7.21
CA ALA A 52 0.27 -2.61 8.21
C ALA A 52 0.69 -1.56 9.26
N ALA A 53 1.92 -1.66 9.78
CA ALA A 53 2.46 -0.69 10.73
C ALA A 53 2.54 0.72 10.12
N ARG A 54 3.05 0.84 8.90
CA ARG A 54 3.15 2.11 8.17
C ARG A 54 1.79 2.73 7.89
N ARG A 55 0.83 1.94 7.39
CA ARG A 55 -0.53 2.42 7.08
C ARG A 55 -1.30 2.78 8.35
N GLY A 56 -1.15 2.03 9.43
CA GLY A 56 -1.73 2.34 10.74
C GLY A 56 -1.20 3.66 11.32
N ALA A 57 0.06 4.00 11.05
CA ALA A 57 0.66 5.29 11.42
C ALA A 57 0.39 6.42 10.40
N ASN A 58 -0.34 6.14 9.32
CA ASN A 58 -0.59 7.05 8.20
C ASN A 58 0.70 7.64 7.57
N LEU A 59 1.77 6.86 7.54
CA LEU A 59 3.06 7.29 7.00
C LEU A 59 3.18 6.98 5.50
N THR A 60 3.77 7.91 4.77
CA THR A 60 4.27 7.71 3.42
C THR A 60 5.51 6.82 3.41
N ILE A 61 5.86 6.29 2.24
CA ILE A 61 7.11 5.52 2.06
C ILE A 61 8.33 6.39 2.42
N LEU A 62 8.31 7.66 2.04
CA LEU A 62 9.37 8.62 2.36
C LEU A 62 9.51 8.81 3.87
N GLU A 63 8.42 9.12 4.59
CA GLU A 63 8.47 9.33 6.04
C GLU A 63 8.94 8.06 6.78
N THR A 64 8.53 6.89 6.29
CA THR A 64 8.97 5.60 6.85
C THR A 64 10.46 5.37 6.63
N ALA A 65 10.94 5.67 5.42
CA ALA A 65 12.35 5.56 5.08
C ALA A 65 13.20 6.51 5.93
N GLN A 66 12.75 7.75 6.13
CA GLN A 66 13.41 8.72 7.02
C GLN A 66 13.41 8.25 8.47
N ALA A 67 12.27 7.79 8.99
CA ALA A 67 12.17 7.29 10.37
C ALA A 67 13.04 6.06 10.62
N ALA A 68 13.20 5.19 9.62
CA ALA A 68 14.02 3.98 9.69
C ALA A 68 15.49 4.21 9.30
N GLY A 69 15.87 5.39 8.83
CA GLY A 69 17.24 5.68 8.36
C GLY A 69 17.67 4.89 7.13
N VAL A 70 16.72 4.54 6.25
CA VAL A 70 16.97 3.74 5.04
C VAL A 70 16.48 4.46 3.78
N SER A 71 16.75 3.88 2.60
CA SER A 71 16.23 4.41 1.34
C SER A 71 14.75 4.06 1.14
N GLU A 72 14.01 4.88 0.37
CA GLU A 72 12.65 4.53 -0.06
C GLU A 72 12.59 3.19 -0.81
N GLN A 73 13.65 2.86 -1.56
CA GLN A 73 13.72 1.61 -2.30
C GLN A 73 13.79 0.40 -1.37
N THR A 74 14.49 0.54 -0.24
CA THR A 74 14.55 -0.51 0.81
C THR A 74 13.16 -0.78 1.36
N ILE A 75 12.36 0.27 1.64
CA ILE A 75 10.98 0.12 2.10
C ILE A 75 10.10 -0.54 1.03
N ARG A 76 10.19 -0.09 -0.23
CA ARG A 76 9.42 -0.68 -1.34
C ARG A 76 9.74 -2.15 -1.55
N GLN A 77 11.01 -2.53 -1.45
CA GLN A 77 11.44 -3.91 -1.60
C GLN A 77 10.93 -4.76 -0.42
N ALA A 78 11.07 -4.26 0.81
CA ALA A 78 10.61 -4.97 1.99
C ALA A 78 9.09 -5.21 1.98
N GLU A 79 8.29 -4.30 1.43
CA GLU A 79 6.84 -4.48 1.27
C GLU A 79 6.44 -5.36 0.06
N ALA A 80 7.35 -5.60 -0.87
CA ALA A 80 7.10 -6.41 -2.07
C ALA A 80 7.32 -7.92 -1.85
N ASP A 81 8.07 -8.26 -0.79
CA ASP A 81 8.43 -9.61 -0.35
C ASP A 81 7.31 -10.30 0.47
#